data_AF-A0A938M9M0-F1
#
_entry.id   AF-A0A938M9M0-F1
#
_cell.length_a   1.000
_cell.length_b   1.000
_cell.length_c   1.000
_cell.angle_alpha   90.00
_cell.angle_beta   90.00
_cell.angle_gamma   90.00
#
_symmetry.space_group_name_H-M   'P 1'
#
loop_
_entity.id
_entity.type
_entity.pdbx_description
1 polymer ?
#
loop_
_entity_poly.entity_id
_entity_poly.type
_entity_poly.pdbx_seq_one_letter_code
_entity_poly.pdbx_strand_id
1 'polypeptide(L)'
;MKHLLVLLAVCAACASVAGETVRRIERLRPLHTETALVSKGRATAIVAAAKADAALAGRLIGRVKALTGVELPLVDDGKVTEDDFRRANVIVIGNFMANKVAERLYVQRFTYEDYVYPGIAGTKGDGGPPVTGYVIRTVHDPFALGRNFIVLAGSEPAGTAEAVQRFAESLSGKDPLVVPHTVKVRFGAMQRMEPAYTKNDLPQANVDKMIGQIRRTVTNMKSLHNNIWFQSEGYALGYQLTGNPCWAKVVKGQLEILAENLDRFNALPNNYVEGMFGLVPAWDWMEETPFFTDAERLKFTNAVLEVACRNEAAWTKYLRNPRAEALSSHGGDRVQSWRHAGYYFSQHYRINHHWLDVTAEAVHFMNTTPRSCDGYHLGCGHGTRLTHYARRTGDMGYVANYFRRIGDVTYAVSPSLRQQADLVMMCTDNQGYVVTVGDHDRWNSRVDREWNLARFMAEAAWFYKDSSYLWFAQHLAYHELPFGAFATGETPKRPDRLVGLNVLPVHKNIYENVQKDEPTTARTFELAPPLTVPCEQAFDKLTFREAVDPTKQYLLLDGVSGMDHGHIDGNSIVRFSDLERMWLVDVGWTRCYPRDHNMLLVVKDGESKGPQKFTRLDAACDLGAVVLTRT
;
A
#
# COMPACT_ATOMS: atom_id res chain seq x y z
N MET A 1 -55.96 7.95 -37.51
CA MET A 1 -54.74 7.48 -38.23
C MET A 1 -53.73 8.62 -38.20
N LYS A 2 -52.42 8.44 -38.00
CA LYS A 2 -51.59 7.34 -37.45
C LYS A 2 -50.15 7.94 -37.29
N HIS A 3 -49.34 7.46 -36.34
CA HIS A 3 -47.93 7.89 -36.06
C HIS A 3 -47.81 9.29 -35.41
N LEU A 4 -47.30 9.49 -34.18
CA LEU A 4 -46.22 8.88 -33.39
C LEU A 4 -44.81 9.27 -33.87
N LEU A 5 -44.23 10.25 -33.17
CA LEU A 5 -42.82 10.63 -33.24
C LEU A 5 -42.32 10.87 -31.80
N VAL A 6 -41.60 9.88 -31.27
CA VAL A 6 -40.92 9.97 -29.97
C VAL A 6 -39.49 10.42 -30.26
N LEU A 7 -39.12 11.63 -29.84
CA LEU A 7 -37.72 12.04 -29.78
C LEU A 7 -37.17 11.75 -28.38
N LEU A 8 -36.06 11.02 -28.32
CA LEU A 8 -35.35 10.79 -27.05
C LEU A 8 -34.72 12.09 -26.55
N ALA A 9 -35.01 12.43 -25.29
CA ALA A 9 -34.22 13.40 -24.55
C ALA A 9 -32.86 12.78 -24.19
N VAL A 10 -31.79 13.21 -24.86
CA VAL A 10 -30.42 12.94 -24.44
C VAL A 10 -30.07 13.93 -23.34
N CYS A 11 -30.07 13.48 -22.08
CA CYS A 11 -29.65 14.30 -20.95
C CYS A 11 -28.14 14.55 -20.98
N ALA A 12 -27.73 15.65 -21.62
CA ALA A 12 -26.44 16.26 -21.37
C ALA A 12 -26.51 17.08 -20.07
N ALA A 13 -25.86 16.60 -19.01
CA ALA A 13 -25.69 17.32 -17.76
C ALA A 13 -24.18 17.52 -17.49
N CYS A 14 -23.67 18.68 -17.87
CA CYS A 14 -22.31 19.14 -17.55
C CYS A 14 -22.37 20.63 -17.17
N ALA A 15 -22.74 20.88 -15.92
CA ALA A 15 -22.52 22.14 -15.23
C ALA A 15 -22.45 21.83 -13.72
N SER A 16 -21.32 22.17 -13.08
CA SER A 16 -21.07 21.87 -11.68
C SER A 16 -21.84 22.82 -10.76
N VAL A 17 -23.08 22.45 -10.44
CA VAL A 17 -23.70 22.81 -9.15
C VAL A 17 -23.18 21.82 -8.11
N ALA A 18 -22.97 22.24 -6.87
CA ALA A 18 -22.60 21.34 -5.78
C ALA A 18 -23.68 20.25 -5.64
N GLY A 19 -23.37 19.04 -6.10
CA GLY A 19 -24.31 17.93 -6.18
C GLY A 19 -24.71 17.45 -4.78
N GLU A 20 -26.00 17.21 -4.59
CA GLU A 20 -26.49 16.56 -3.36
C GLU A 20 -25.86 15.16 -3.24
N THR A 21 -25.26 14.85 -2.10
CA THR A 21 -24.56 13.58 -1.86
C THR A 21 -25.54 12.41 -1.96
N VAL A 22 -25.28 11.51 -2.91
CA VAL A 22 -26.07 10.29 -3.10
C VAL A 22 -25.73 9.32 -1.97
N ARG A 23 -26.67 9.14 -1.04
CA ARG A 23 -26.51 8.26 0.14
C ARG A 23 -26.96 6.82 -0.08
N ARG A 24 -27.71 6.56 -1.15
CA ARG A 24 -28.30 5.24 -1.43
C ARG A 24 -28.34 4.96 -2.92
N ILE A 25 -28.02 3.73 -3.29
CA ILE A 25 -28.20 3.18 -4.63
C ILE A 25 -29.36 2.17 -4.64
N GLU A 26 -30.14 2.16 -5.71
CA GLU A 26 -31.24 1.18 -5.92
C GLU A 26 -30.89 0.07 -6.91
N ARG A 27 -29.77 0.21 -7.63
CA ARG A 27 -29.31 -0.73 -8.65
C ARG A 27 -27.80 -0.96 -8.49
N LEU A 28 -27.37 -2.18 -8.79
CA LEU A 28 -25.96 -2.50 -8.89
C LEU A 28 -25.33 -1.89 -10.14
N ARG A 29 -24.00 -1.77 -10.13
CA ARG A 29 -23.22 -1.60 -11.35
C ARG A 29 -23.38 -2.81 -12.27
N PRO A 30 -23.07 -2.70 -13.58
CA PRO A 30 -22.84 -3.88 -14.40
C PRO A 30 -21.74 -4.74 -13.76
N LEU A 31 -22.08 -6.00 -13.45
CA LEU A 31 -21.13 -6.97 -12.91
C LEU A 31 -20.60 -7.84 -14.04
N HIS A 32 -19.30 -8.07 -14.05
CA HIS A 32 -18.57 -8.84 -15.05
C HIS A 32 -18.16 -10.21 -14.48
N THR A 33 -19.07 -10.90 -13.79
CA THR A 33 -18.79 -12.15 -13.05
C THR A 33 -18.34 -13.36 -13.89
N GLU A 34 -18.41 -13.25 -15.21
CA GLU A 34 -18.03 -14.30 -16.17
C GLU A 34 -17.03 -13.78 -17.22
N THR A 35 -16.01 -14.57 -17.53
CA THR A 35 -14.95 -14.20 -18.50
C THR A 35 -15.11 -14.97 -19.80
N ALA A 36 -15.79 -14.38 -20.78
CA ALA A 36 -15.94 -14.96 -22.11
C ALA A 36 -14.61 -14.95 -22.90
N LEU A 37 -14.19 -16.11 -23.38
CA LEU A 37 -13.04 -16.27 -24.28
C LEU A 37 -13.47 -16.30 -25.76
N VAL A 38 -14.60 -16.96 -26.02
CA VAL A 38 -15.23 -17.05 -27.34
C VAL A 38 -16.73 -16.82 -27.19
N SER A 39 -17.32 -16.03 -28.08
CA SER A 39 -18.76 -15.83 -28.18
C SER A 39 -19.19 -15.56 -29.62
N LYS A 40 -20.24 -16.22 -30.09
CA LYS A 40 -20.86 -16.01 -31.41
C LYS A 40 -19.85 -16.20 -32.56
N GLY A 41 -19.06 -17.26 -32.49
CA GLY A 41 -18.03 -17.63 -33.45
C GLY A 41 -16.83 -16.67 -33.51
N ARG A 42 -16.63 -15.83 -32.49
CA ARG A 42 -15.57 -14.82 -32.45
C ARG A 42 -14.80 -14.86 -31.13
N ALA A 43 -13.50 -14.56 -31.20
CA ALA A 43 -12.67 -14.38 -30.02
C ALA A 43 -13.13 -13.11 -29.28
N THR A 44 -13.37 -13.25 -27.98
CA THR A 44 -13.65 -12.14 -27.05
C THR A 44 -12.50 -11.93 -26.06
N ALA A 45 -11.43 -12.72 -26.18
CA ALA A 45 -10.20 -12.59 -25.41
C ALA A 45 -8.96 -12.58 -26.31
N ILE A 46 -7.88 -11.95 -25.84
CA ILE A 46 -6.52 -12.08 -26.36
C ILE A 46 -5.63 -12.85 -25.37
N VAL A 47 -4.52 -13.40 -25.85
CA VAL A 47 -3.45 -13.96 -25.01
C VAL A 47 -2.27 -13.00 -25.02
N ALA A 48 -1.94 -12.42 -23.86
CA ALA A 48 -0.78 -11.57 -23.64
C ALA A 48 0.36 -12.40 -23.05
N ALA A 49 1.44 -12.60 -23.81
CA ALA A 49 2.60 -13.37 -23.39
C ALA A 49 3.89 -12.77 -23.95
N ALA A 50 4.97 -12.83 -23.17
CA ALA A 50 6.30 -12.49 -23.64
C ALA A 50 6.81 -13.55 -24.65
N LYS A 51 7.78 -13.17 -25.49
CA LYS A 51 8.39 -14.07 -26.48
C LYS A 51 8.90 -15.40 -25.88
N ALA A 52 9.37 -15.40 -24.64
CA ALA A 52 9.82 -16.60 -23.92
C ALA A 52 8.69 -17.63 -23.69
N ASP A 53 7.46 -17.15 -23.49
CA ASP A 53 6.28 -17.97 -23.16
C ASP A 53 5.38 -18.24 -24.39
N ALA A 54 5.83 -17.90 -25.60
CA ALA A 54 5.06 -18.11 -26.84
C ALA A 54 4.63 -19.57 -27.05
N ALA A 55 5.44 -20.54 -26.60
CA ALA A 55 5.09 -21.96 -26.63
C ALA A 55 3.98 -22.33 -25.62
N LEU A 56 3.89 -21.65 -24.47
CA LEU A 56 2.79 -21.81 -23.52
C LEU A 56 1.49 -21.24 -24.11
N ALA A 57 1.57 -20.03 -24.67
CA ALA A 57 0.46 -19.39 -25.36
C ALA A 57 -0.09 -20.25 -26.50
N GLY A 58 0.78 -20.81 -27.36
CA GLY A 58 0.39 -21.69 -28.46
C GLY A 58 -0.39 -22.93 -28.01
N ARG A 59 -0.01 -23.56 -26.88
CA ARG A 59 -0.76 -24.69 -26.32
C ARG A 59 -2.17 -24.29 -25.89
N LEU A 60 -2.30 -23.14 -25.22
CA LEU A 60 -3.60 -22.64 -24.77
C LEU A 60 -4.51 -22.24 -25.94
N ILE A 61 -3.97 -21.50 -26.92
CA ILE A 61 -4.68 -21.10 -28.13
C ILE A 61 -5.16 -22.34 -28.91
N GLY A 62 -4.29 -23.34 -29.06
CA GLY A 62 -4.64 -24.63 -29.67
C GLY A 62 -5.78 -25.35 -28.93
N ARG A 63 -5.79 -25.32 -27.59
CA ARG A 63 -6.88 -25.88 -26.78
C ARG A 63 -8.21 -25.15 -26.99
N VAL A 64 -8.21 -23.82 -27.01
CA VAL A 64 -9.44 -23.03 -27.28
C VAL A 64 -9.95 -23.30 -28.70
N LYS A 65 -9.06 -23.34 -29.69
CA LYS A 65 -9.40 -23.68 -31.08
C LYS A 65 -9.98 -25.08 -31.23
N ALA A 66 -9.44 -26.07 -30.50
CA ALA A 66 -9.97 -27.44 -30.50
C ALA A 66 -11.38 -27.55 -29.87
N LEU A 67 -11.72 -26.72 -28.89
CA LEU A 67 -13.05 -26.71 -28.25
C LEU A 67 -14.11 -25.93 -29.05
N THR A 68 -13.70 -24.85 -29.72
CA THR A 68 -14.62 -23.81 -30.23
C THR A 68 -14.55 -23.58 -31.74
N GLY A 69 -13.51 -24.06 -32.41
CA GLY A 69 -13.17 -23.68 -33.79
C GLY A 69 -12.52 -22.30 -33.93
N VAL A 70 -12.45 -21.51 -32.86
CA VAL A 70 -11.98 -20.11 -32.86
C VAL A 70 -10.57 -20.01 -32.27
N GLU A 71 -9.71 -19.25 -32.95
CA GLU A 71 -8.35 -18.97 -32.51
C GLU A 71 -8.30 -17.63 -31.76
N LEU A 72 -7.71 -17.61 -30.57
CA LEU A 72 -7.49 -16.36 -29.81
C LEU A 72 -6.24 -15.63 -30.34
N PRO A 73 -6.26 -14.30 -30.53
CA PRO A 73 -5.07 -13.56 -30.92
C PRO A 73 -3.98 -13.63 -29.86
N LEU A 74 -2.75 -13.94 -30.27
CA LEU A 74 -1.55 -13.78 -29.46
C LEU A 74 -1.00 -12.37 -29.63
N VAL A 75 -0.76 -11.68 -28.51
CA VAL A 75 -0.18 -10.34 -28.45
C VAL A 75 1.07 -10.38 -27.57
N ASP A 76 2.15 -9.76 -28.06
CA ASP A 76 3.37 -9.50 -27.31
C ASP A 76 3.04 -8.61 -26.10
N ASP A 77 3.34 -9.08 -24.90
CA ASP A 77 2.92 -8.45 -23.63
C ASP A 77 3.34 -6.97 -23.52
N GLY A 78 4.55 -6.64 -23.97
CA GLY A 78 5.07 -5.28 -24.01
C GLY A 78 4.34 -4.32 -24.96
N LYS A 79 3.50 -4.85 -25.86
CA LYS A 79 2.69 -4.06 -26.83
C LYS A 79 1.23 -3.96 -26.45
N VAL A 80 0.79 -4.56 -25.34
CA VAL A 80 -0.62 -4.52 -24.92
C VAL A 80 -0.99 -3.12 -24.41
N THR A 81 -2.02 -2.54 -25.03
CA THR A 81 -2.51 -1.19 -24.81
C THR A 81 -3.80 -1.16 -23.99
N GLU A 82 -4.20 0.02 -23.53
CA GLU A 82 -5.50 0.23 -22.89
C GLU A 82 -6.67 0.01 -23.87
N ASP A 83 -6.47 0.21 -25.17
CA ASP A 83 -7.47 -0.09 -26.18
C ASP A 83 -7.71 -1.60 -26.34
N ASP A 84 -6.71 -2.43 -26.05
CA ASP A 84 -6.91 -3.88 -25.92
C ASP A 84 -7.79 -4.18 -24.70
N PHE A 85 -7.55 -3.51 -23.57
CA PHE A 85 -8.36 -3.62 -22.35
C PHE A 85 -9.79 -3.09 -22.49
N ARG A 86 -10.11 -2.32 -23.55
CA ARG A 86 -11.50 -1.95 -23.92
C ARG A 86 -12.14 -3.01 -24.82
N ARG A 87 -11.35 -3.58 -25.73
CA ARG A 87 -11.85 -4.44 -26.81
C ARG A 87 -12.05 -5.90 -26.40
N ALA A 88 -11.18 -6.44 -25.56
CA ALA A 88 -11.14 -7.87 -25.26
C ALA A 88 -10.80 -8.16 -23.79
N ASN A 89 -11.22 -9.32 -23.31
CA ASN A 89 -10.66 -9.92 -22.09
C ASN A 89 -9.19 -10.33 -22.35
N VAL A 90 -8.37 -10.46 -21.32
CA VAL A 90 -6.92 -10.72 -21.49
C VAL A 90 -6.46 -11.91 -20.67
N ILE A 91 -5.95 -12.94 -21.34
CA ILE A 91 -5.23 -14.03 -20.67
C ILE A 91 -3.77 -13.65 -20.57
N VAL A 92 -3.26 -13.51 -19.36
CA VAL A 92 -1.90 -13.10 -19.02
C VAL A 92 -1.10 -14.34 -18.63
N ILE A 93 -0.01 -14.63 -19.36
CA ILE A 93 0.90 -15.73 -19.05
C ILE A 93 2.19 -15.16 -18.45
N GLY A 94 2.53 -15.59 -17.24
CA GLY A 94 3.70 -15.12 -16.50
C GLY A 94 3.37 -14.20 -15.32
N ASN A 95 4.32 -14.07 -14.40
CA ASN A 95 4.24 -13.23 -13.21
C ASN A 95 4.68 -11.78 -13.50
N PHE A 96 4.69 -10.91 -12.48
CA PHE A 96 4.96 -9.47 -12.65
C PHE A 96 6.35 -9.14 -13.26
N MET A 97 7.33 -10.04 -13.13
CA MET A 97 8.66 -9.87 -13.74
C MET A 97 8.71 -10.34 -15.20
N ALA A 98 7.91 -11.34 -15.55
CA ALA A 98 7.93 -12.00 -16.86
C ALA A 98 6.94 -11.39 -17.87
N ASN A 99 5.94 -10.64 -17.42
CA ASN A 99 4.87 -10.13 -18.28
C ASN A 99 4.45 -8.68 -17.92
N LYS A 100 4.45 -7.76 -18.89
CA LYS A 100 4.10 -6.34 -18.71
C LYS A 100 2.64 -6.06 -18.41
N VAL A 101 1.71 -6.95 -18.75
CA VAL A 101 0.33 -6.87 -18.27
C VAL A 101 0.24 -7.33 -16.82
N ALA A 102 0.96 -8.40 -16.45
CA ALA A 102 1.07 -8.83 -15.05
C ALA A 102 1.72 -7.75 -14.17
N GLU A 103 2.75 -7.03 -14.66
CA GLU A 103 3.36 -5.90 -13.95
C GLU A 103 2.32 -4.83 -13.60
N ARG A 104 1.46 -4.42 -14.56
CA ARG A 104 0.39 -3.44 -14.30
C ARG A 104 -0.61 -3.92 -13.25
N LEU A 105 -1.06 -5.18 -13.35
CA LEU A 105 -2.03 -5.77 -12.43
C LEU A 105 -1.45 -5.95 -11.01
N TYR A 106 -0.21 -6.41 -10.90
CA TYR A 106 0.51 -6.63 -9.65
C TYR A 106 0.82 -5.32 -8.93
N VAL A 107 1.29 -4.31 -9.67
CA VAL A 107 1.48 -2.95 -9.13
C VAL A 107 0.17 -2.50 -8.51
N GLN A 108 -0.97 -2.63 -9.20
CA GLN A 108 -2.26 -2.20 -8.66
C GLN A 108 -2.93 -3.14 -7.64
N ARG A 109 -2.23 -4.20 -7.18
CA ARG A 109 -2.73 -5.22 -6.22
C ARG A 109 -3.97 -5.98 -6.68
N PHE A 110 -4.21 -6.06 -7.99
CA PHE A 110 -5.19 -7.00 -8.54
C PHE A 110 -4.67 -8.44 -8.51
N THR A 111 -3.35 -8.61 -8.55
CA THR A 111 -2.69 -9.91 -8.39
C THR A 111 -1.41 -9.80 -7.54
N TYR A 112 -0.80 -10.95 -7.21
CA TYR A 112 0.25 -11.05 -6.19
C TYR A 112 1.45 -11.91 -6.60
N GLU A 113 1.50 -12.40 -7.84
CA GLU A 113 2.49 -13.38 -8.28
C GLU A 113 3.86 -12.73 -8.53
N ASP A 114 4.84 -13.15 -7.73
CA ASP A 114 6.24 -12.73 -7.71
C ASP A 114 7.15 -13.92 -7.34
N TYR A 115 8.43 -13.69 -7.02
CA TYR A 115 9.35 -14.76 -6.64
C TYR A 115 9.10 -15.33 -5.21
N VAL A 116 8.18 -14.75 -4.42
CA VAL A 116 7.75 -15.25 -3.11
C VAL A 116 6.48 -16.09 -3.23
N TYR A 117 5.48 -15.60 -3.97
CA TYR A 117 4.15 -16.21 -4.13
C TYR A 117 3.86 -16.55 -5.59
N PRO A 118 3.34 -17.75 -5.91
CA PRO A 118 2.91 -18.86 -5.03
C PRO A 118 4.05 -19.76 -4.51
N GLY A 119 5.30 -19.36 -4.63
CA GLY A 119 6.48 -20.10 -4.17
C GLY A 119 7.03 -21.07 -5.22
N ILE A 120 8.31 -21.42 -5.06
CA ILE A 120 9.09 -22.21 -6.02
C ILE A 120 9.11 -23.71 -5.67
N ALA A 121 9.54 -24.53 -6.63
CA ALA A 121 9.73 -25.96 -6.47
C ALA A 121 10.78 -26.29 -5.41
N GLY A 122 10.55 -27.41 -4.73
CA GLY A 122 11.48 -28.02 -3.79
C GLY A 122 10.87 -29.29 -3.19
N THR A 123 11.63 -30.00 -2.39
CA THR A 123 11.13 -31.15 -1.62
C THR A 123 10.68 -30.67 -0.25
N LYS A 124 9.48 -31.05 0.19
CA LYS A 124 9.15 -30.96 1.62
C LYS A 124 10.02 -31.95 2.39
N GLY A 125 10.14 -31.77 3.71
CA GLY A 125 10.93 -32.65 4.59
C GLY A 125 10.45 -34.10 4.67
N ASP A 126 9.39 -34.46 3.94
CA ASP A 126 8.83 -35.80 3.77
C ASP A 126 9.48 -36.61 2.62
N GLY A 127 10.38 -35.99 1.83
CA GLY A 127 11.04 -36.64 0.69
C GLY A 127 10.16 -36.78 -0.57
N GLY A 128 9.02 -36.07 -0.62
CA GLY A 128 8.17 -36.04 -1.81
C GLY A 128 8.83 -35.38 -3.04
N PRO A 129 8.31 -35.61 -4.25
CA PRO A 129 8.85 -35.02 -5.47
C PRO A 129 8.73 -33.48 -5.47
N PRO A 130 9.57 -32.75 -6.23
CA PRO A 130 9.53 -31.30 -6.25
C PRO A 130 8.17 -30.72 -6.67
N VAL A 131 7.54 -29.93 -5.80
CA VAL A 131 6.24 -29.29 -6.09
C VAL A 131 6.42 -27.80 -6.34
N THR A 132 6.31 -27.37 -7.62
CA THR A 132 6.23 -25.94 -7.97
C THR A 132 4.88 -25.34 -7.60
N GLY A 133 4.89 -24.08 -7.16
CA GLY A 133 3.69 -23.30 -6.94
C GLY A 133 3.12 -22.74 -8.24
N TYR A 134 1.79 -22.60 -8.30
CA TYR A 134 1.11 -21.96 -9.43
C TYR A 134 -0.22 -21.31 -9.01
N VAL A 135 -0.64 -20.30 -9.75
CA VAL A 135 -1.94 -19.63 -9.64
C VAL A 135 -2.65 -19.65 -10.99
N ILE A 136 -3.95 -19.94 -10.94
CA ILE A 136 -4.93 -19.60 -11.97
C ILE A 136 -5.93 -18.68 -11.29
N ARG A 137 -6.00 -17.41 -11.70
CA ARG A 137 -7.02 -16.47 -11.20
C ARG A 137 -7.72 -15.72 -12.32
N THR A 138 -9.00 -15.42 -12.13
CA THR A 138 -9.67 -14.34 -12.83
C THR A 138 -9.50 -13.04 -12.04
N VAL A 139 -9.42 -11.92 -12.75
CA VAL A 139 -9.51 -10.57 -12.19
C VAL A 139 -10.65 -9.88 -12.93
N HIS A 140 -11.67 -9.46 -12.19
CA HIS A 140 -12.91 -8.92 -12.75
C HIS A 140 -12.81 -7.41 -12.84
N ASP A 141 -13.11 -6.89 -14.03
CA ASP A 141 -13.08 -5.47 -14.43
C ASP A 141 -12.09 -4.52 -13.69
N PRO A 142 -10.78 -4.84 -13.60
CA PRO A 142 -9.84 -4.11 -12.74
C PRO A 142 -9.60 -2.65 -13.13
N PHE A 143 -10.01 -2.24 -14.34
CA PHE A 143 -9.82 -0.87 -14.84
C PHE A 143 -11.15 -0.15 -15.11
N ALA A 144 -12.29 -0.71 -14.70
CA ALA A 144 -13.63 -0.21 -15.02
C ALA A 144 -13.88 0.00 -16.54
N LEU A 145 -13.38 -0.93 -17.36
CA LEU A 145 -13.48 -0.96 -18.83
C LEU A 145 -14.46 -2.04 -19.35
N GLY A 146 -15.09 -2.79 -18.44
CA GLY A 146 -15.98 -3.92 -18.74
C GLY A 146 -15.27 -5.16 -19.27
N ARG A 147 -14.00 -5.38 -18.89
CA ARG A 147 -13.16 -6.50 -19.35
C ARG A 147 -12.39 -7.16 -18.22
N ASN A 148 -12.38 -8.50 -18.24
CA ASN A 148 -11.71 -9.32 -17.26
C ASN A 148 -10.36 -9.81 -17.74
N PHE A 149 -9.52 -10.17 -16.78
CA PHE A 149 -8.21 -10.76 -17.00
C PHE A 149 -8.17 -12.17 -16.41
N ILE A 150 -7.35 -13.04 -16.99
CA ILE A 150 -7.04 -14.36 -16.44
C ILE A 150 -5.52 -14.44 -16.28
N VAL A 151 -5.03 -14.55 -15.06
CA VAL A 151 -3.59 -14.65 -14.79
C VAL A 151 -3.20 -16.10 -14.54
N LEU A 152 -2.22 -16.56 -15.33
CA LEU A 152 -1.66 -17.91 -15.34
C LEU A 152 -0.16 -17.79 -15.03
N ALA A 153 0.22 -18.02 -13.78
CA ALA A 153 1.56 -17.67 -13.31
C ALA A 153 2.05 -18.57 -12.17
N GLY A 154 3.37 -18.71 -12.06
CA GLY A 154 4.06 -19.19 -10.86
C GLY A 154 5.23 -18.28 -10.51
N SER A 155 5.90 -18.55 -9.39
CA SER A 155 7.11 -17.81 -9.00
C SER A 155 8.31 -18.09 -9.93
N GLU A 156 8.26 -19.20 -10.66
CA GLU A 156 9.27 -19.64 -11.62
C GLU A 156 8.61 -20.18 -12.92
N PRO A 157 9.36 -20.34 -14.03
CA PRO A 157 8.82 -20.81 -15.30
C PRO A 157 8.07 -22.15 -15.24
N ALA A 158 8.51 -23.08 -14.38
CA ALA A 158 7.84 -24.37 -14.19
C ALA A 158 6.41 -24.20 -13.62
N GLY A 159 6.22 -23.29 -12.68
CA GLY A 159 4.92 -22.95 -12.11
C GLY A 159 3.99 -22.29 -13.12
N THR A 160 4.51 -21.38 -13.94
CA THR A 160 3.76 -20.76 -15.04
C THR A 160 3.34 -21.81 -16.09
N ALA A 161 4.22 -22.75 -16.43
CA ALA A 161 3.90 -23.83 -17.36
C ALA A 161 2.79 -24.76 -16.83
N GLU A 162 2.83 -25.12 -15.54
CA GLU A 162 1.76 -25.88 -14.86
C GLU A 162 0.45 -25.07 -14.84
N ALA A 163 0.47 -23.76 -14.52
CA ALA A 163 -0.73 -22.92 -14.53
C ALA A 163 -1.44 -22.96 -15.90
N VAL A 164 -0.69 -22.80 -16.99
CA VAL A 164 -1.21 -22.85 -18.36
C VAL A 164 -1.75 -24.23 -18.71
N GLN A 165 -1.05 -25.30 -18.33
CA GLN A 165 -1.53 -26.67 -18.54
C GLN A 165 -2.85 -26.93 -17.79
N ARG A 166 -2.88 -26.66 -16.48
CA ARG A 166 -4.05 -26.90 -15.61
C ARG A 166 -5.25 -26.06 -16.02
N PHE A 167 -5.02 -24.84 -16.50
CA PHE A 167 -6.07 -24.01 -17.06
C PHE A 167 -6.63 -24.60 -18.36
N ALA A 168 -5.76 -24.95 -19.32
CA ALA A 168 -6.16 -25.58 -20.58
C ALA A 168 -6.91 -26.92 -20.38
N GLU A 169 -6.49 -27.74 -19.42
CA GLU A 169 -7.18 -28.96 -18.97
C GLU A 169 -8.58 -28.65 -18.41
N SER A 170 -8.74 -27.56 -17.64
CA SER A 170 -10.01 -27.17 -17.02
C SER A 170 -11.03 -26.57 -18.00
N LEU A 171 -10.59 -26.08 -19.16
CA LEU A 171 -11.49 -25.54 -20.18
C LEU A 171 -12.41 -26.64 -20.72
N SER A 172 -13.70 -26.40 -20.56
CA SER A 172 -14.81 -27.25 -21.04
C SER A 172 -15.92 -26.35 -21.58
N GLY A 173 -16.63 -26.79 -22.61
CA GLY A 173 -17.62 -25.98 -23.33
C GLY A 173 -17.34 -25.92 -24.84
N LYS A 174 -18.14 -25.12 -25.54
CA LYS A 174 -18.02 -24.82 -26.99
C LYS A 174 -18.16 -23.32 -27.20
N ASP A 175 -19.13 -22.86 -28.00
CA ASP A 175 -19.50 -21.45 -28.10
C ASP A 175 -20.84 -21.21 -27.36
N PRO A 176 -20.90 -20.31 -26.36
CA PRO A 176 -19.80 -19.52 -25.83
C PRO A 176 -18.83 -20.35 -24.96
N LEU A 177 -17.54 -20.00 -24.99
CA LEU A 177 -16.55 -20.51 -24.06
C LEU A 177 -16.35 -19.46 -22.98
N VAL A 178 -16.76 -19.79 -21.76
CA VAL A 178 -16.77 -18.87 -20.61
C VAL A 178 -16.00 -19.48 -19.46
N VAL A 179 -15.19 -18.66 -18.80
CA VAL A 179 -14.49 -19.01 -17.56
C VAL A 179 -15.20 -18.35 -16.38
N PRO A 180 -15.70 -19.10 -15.39
CA PRO A 180 -16.32 -18.54 -14.20
C PRO A 180 -15.26 -17.89 -13.29
N HIS A 181 -15.71 -17.07 -12.33
CA HIS A 181 -14.82 -16.52 -11.30
C HIS A 181 -13.97 -17.63 -10.65
N THR A 182 -12.66 -17.53 -10.79
CA THR A 182 -11.70 -18.57 -10.39
C THR A 182 -10.58 -17.95 -9.56
N VAL A 183 -10.28 -18.51 -8.40
CA VAL A 183 -9.01 -18.31 -7.69
C VAL A 183 -8.55 -19.69 -7.25
N LYS A 184 -7.55 -20.24 -7.94
CA LYS A 184 -7.02 -21.58 -7.70
C LYS A 184 -5.51 -21.50 -7.52
N VAL A 185 -5.06 -21.83 -6.32
CA VAL A 185 -3.68 -21.69 -5.88
C VAL A 185 -3.15 -23.06 -5.47
N ARG A 186 -1.97 -23.43 -5.96
CA ARG A 186 -1.15 -24.48 -5.36
C ARG A 186 0.13 -23.82 -4.86
N PHE A 187 0.39 -23.91 -3.56
CA PHE A 187 1.65 -23.45 -2.99
C PHE A 187 2.80 -24.36 -3.40
N GLY A 188 3.93 -23.76 -3.78
CA GLY A 188 5.20 -24.47 -3.98
C GLY A 188 5.76 -25.00 -2.66
N ALA A 189 6.62 -26.01 -2.72
CA ALA A 189 7.19 -26.61 -1.51
C ALA A 189 8.19 -25.68 -0.79
N MET A 190 8.95 -24.87 -1.53
CA MET A 190 9.76 -23.80 -0.95
C MET A 190 8.94 -22.50 -0.93
N GLN A 191 8.04 -22.41 0.06
CA GLN A 191 7.46 -21.14 0.46
C GLN A 191 8.55 -20.27 1.08
N ARG A 192 8.70 -19.03 0.60
CA ARG A 192 9.56 -18.01 1.24
C ARG A 192 8.83 -17.24 2.36
N MET A 193 7.61 -17.67 2.67
CA MET A 193 6.64 -17.08 3.59
C MET A 193 5.59 -18.15 3.95
N GLU A 194 5.37 -18.45 5.24
CA GLU A 194 4.22 -19.25 5.68
C GLU A 194 3.16 -18.42 6.44
N PRO A 195 2.36 -17.59 5.74
CA PRO A 195 1.29 -16.83 6.36
C PRO A 195 0.28 -17.71 7.08
N ALA A 196 -0.44 -17.15 8.06
CA ALA A 196 -1.59 -17.81 8.68
C ALA A 196 -2.66 -18.31 7.67
N TYR A 197 -2.63 -17.76 6.45
CA TYR A 197 -3.47 -18.13 5.30
C TYR A 197 -3.04 -19.41 4.55
N THR A 198 -1.80 -19.92 4.70
CA THR A 198 -1.31 -21.08 3.91
C THR A 198 -1.94 -22.42 4.28
N LYS A 199 -2.69 -22.46 5.39
CA LYS A 199 -3.54 -23.59 5.71
C LYS A 199 -4.70 -23.59 4.71
N ASN A 200 -4.60 -24.48 3.72
CA ASN A 200 -5.61 -24.71 2.70
C ASN A 200 -7.01 -24.90 3.29
N ASP A 201 -7.12 -25.39 4.53
CA ASP A 201 -8.36 -25.45 5.31
C ASP A 201 -8.37 -24.45 6.47
N LEU A 202 -9.29 -23.48 6.42
CA LEU A 202 -9.80 -22.76 7.58
C LEU A 202 -11.09 -23.47 8.06
N PRO A 203 -11.07 -24.24 9.17
CA PRO A 203 -12.23 -24.99 9.62
C PRO A 203 -13.43 -24.09 9.91
N GLN A 204 -14.66 -24.58 9.70
CA GLN A 204 -15.88 -23.80 9.95
C GLN A 204 -15.94 -23.26 11.38
N ALA A 205 -15.52 -24.05 12.39
CA ALA A 205 -15.43 -23.59 13.78
C ALA A 205 -14.51 -22.37 13.98
N ASN A 206 -13.47 -22.20 13.15
CA ASN A 206 -12.62 -21.00 13.18
C ASN A 206 -13.32 -19.80 12.53
N VAL A 207 -14.04 -20.01 11.41
CA VAL A 207 -14.90 -18.99 10.79
C VAL A 207 -15.94 -18.49 11.79
N ASP A 208 -16.65 -19.42 12.45
CA ASP A 208 -17.68 -19.11 13.45
C ASP A 208 -17.09 -18.38 14.66
N LYS A 209 -15.88 -18.78 15.11
CA LYS A 209 -15.14 -18.09 16.17
C LYS A 209 -14.78 -16.66 15.78
N MET A 210 -14.32 -16.42 14.56
CA MET A 210 -13.97 -15.09 14.05
C MET A 210 -15.21 -14.20 13.91
N ILE A 211 -16.28 -14.69 13.27
CA ILE A 211 -17.55 -13.95 13.16
C ILE A 211 -18.14 -13.68 14.56
N GLY A 212 -18.06 -14.64 15.47
CA GLY A 212 -18.48 -14.48 16.87
C GLY A 212 -17.63 -13.47 17.65
N GLN A 213 -16.32 -13.37 17.37
CA GLN A 213 -15.45 -12.31 17.90
C GLN A 213 -15.88 -10.94 17.37
N ILE A 214 -16.02 -10.79 16.05
CA ILE A 214 -16.49 -9.54 15.42
C ILE A 214 -17.84 -9.12 16.02
N ARG A 215 -18.80 -10.05 16.13
CA ARG A 215 -20.13 -9.79 16.70
C ARG A 215 -20.05 -9.33 18.16
N ARG A 216 -19.32 -10.03 19.03
CA ARG A 216 -19.12 -9.62 20.43
C ARG A 216 -18.46 -8.24 20.55
N THR A 217 -17.43 -7.99 19.75
CA THR A 217 -16.71 -6.71 19.75
C THR A 217 -17.64 -5.59 19.30
N VAL A 218 -18.38 -5.75 18.20
CA VAL A 218 -19.39 -4.80 17.73
C VAL A 218 -20.50 -4.57 18.75
N THR A 219 -21.11 -5.61 19.31
CA THR A 219 -22.19 -5.48 20.32
C THR A 219 -21.78 -4.62 21.52
N ASN A 220 -20.53 -4.78 21.98
CA ASN A 220 -20.01 -4.02 23.13
C ASN A 220 -19.46 -2.62 22.75
N MET A 221 -19.39 -2.28 21.46
CA MET A 221 -18.99 -0.94 21.03
C MET A 221 -20.09 0.09 21.25
N LYS A 222 -19.70 1.27 21.73
CA LYS A 222 -20.55 2.46 21.84
C LYS A 222 -20.54 3.34 20.57
N SER A 223 -19.54 3.17 19.70
CA SER A 223 -19.39 3.87 18.42
C SER A 223 -18.67 2.97 17.41
N LEU A 224 -18.65 3.34 16.12
CA LEU A 224 -17.80 2.68 15.13
C LEU A 224 -16.33 2.95 15.46
N HIS A 225 -15.68 2.05 16.20
CA HIS A 225 -14.25 2.16 16.49
C HIS A 225 -13.42 1.51 15.39
N ASN A 226 -12.35 2.20 14.98
CA ASN A 226 -11.30 1.77 14.06
C ASN A 226 -11.14 0.24 13.89
N ASN A 227 -10.77 -0.46 14.97
CA ASN A 227 -10.06 -1.74 14.96
C ASN A 227 -10.75 -2.90 14.21
N ILE A 228 -12.07 -2.86 14.04
CA ILE A 228 -12.83 -3.92 13.33
C ILE A 228 -12.71 -3.85 11.81
N TRP A 229 -12.51 -2.66 11.22
CA TRP A 229 -12.48 -2.48 9.77
C TRP A 229 -11.07 -2.62 9.17
N PHE A 230 -10.02 -2.36 9.96
CA PHE A 230 -8.63 -2.63 9.56
C PHE A 230 -8.40 -4.11 9.18
N GLN A 231 -9.19 -5.05 9.73
CA GLN A 231 -9.07 -6.48 9.41
C GLN A 231 -9.80 -6.89 8.12
N SER A 232 -10.66 -6.05 7.54
CA SER A 232 -11.40 -6.38 6.30
C SER A 232 -10.46 -6.73 5.15
N GLU A 233 -9.39 -5.95 4.96
CA GLU A 233 -8.37 -6.24 3.93
C GLU A 233 -7.71 -7.60 4.18
N GLY A 234 -7.38 -7.91 5.43
CA GLY A 234 -6.77 -9.20 5.79
C GLY A 234 -7.70 -10.40 5.55
N TYR A 235 -9.02 -10.24 5.66
CA TYR A 235 -9.98 -11.30 5.34
C TYR A 235 -10.16 -11.47 3.83
N ALA A 236 -10.27 -10.37 3.07
CA ALA A 236 -10.35 -10.40 1.61
C ALA A 236 -9.07 -10.97 0.98
N LEU A 237 -7.89 -10.55 1.46
CA LEU A 237 -6.59 -11.12 1.09
C LEU A 237 -6.54 -12.63 1.37
N GLY A 238 -7.11 -13.09 2.48
CA GLY A 238 -7.21 -14.52 2.79
C GLY A 238 -7.87 -15.31 1.65
N TYR A 239 -8.94 -14.78 1.05
CA TYR A 239 -9.52 -15.38 -0.16
C TYR A 239 -8.61 -15.21 -1.38
N GLN A 240 -8.18 -13.98 -1.68
CA GLN A 240 -7.42 -13.65 -2.89
C GLN A 240 -6.06 -14.37 -3.02
N LEU A 241 -5.46 -14.77 -1.90
CA LEU A 241 -4.17 -15.46 -1.85
C LEU A 241 -4.27 -16.99 -1.83
N THR A 242 -5.45 -17.56 -1.54
CA THR A 242 -5.62 -19.01 -1.31
C THR A 242 -6.71 -19.66 -2.17
N GLY A 243 -7.72 -18.88 -2.58
CA GLY A 243 -8.97 -19.40 -3.14
C GLY A 243 -9.92 -20.02 -2.11
N ASN A 244 -9.59 -20.06 -0.81
CA ASN A 244 -10.41 -20.73 0.19
C ASN A 244 -11.69 -19.93 0.50
N PRO A 245 -12.90 -20.48 0.22
CA PRO A 245 -14.18 -19.79 0.39
C PRO A 245 -14.56 -19.48 1.86
N CYS A 246 -13.90 -20.10 2.85
CA CYS A 246 -14.12 -19.78 4.26
C CYS A 246 -13.73 -18.34 4.60
N TRP A 247 -12.75 -17.74 3.92
CA TRP A 247 -12.42 -16.33 4.08
C TRP A 247 -13.55 -15.40 3.60
N ALA A 248 -14.20 -15.76 2.50
CA ALA A 248 -15.38 -15.03 2.01
C ALA A 248 -16.56 -15.08 2.98
N LYS A 249 -16.74 -16.20 3.71
CA LYS A 249 -17.73 -16.29 4.80
C LYS A 249 -17.44 -15.31 5.93
N VAL A 250 -16.17 -15.11 6.30
CA VAL A 250 -15.77 -14.11 7.32
C VAL A 250 -16.08 -12.70 6.83
N VAL A 251 -15.72 -12.36 5.58
CA VAL A 251 -16.06 -11.05 4.97
C VAL A 251 -17.57 -10.82 4.97
N LYS A 252 -18.36 -11.80 4.52
CA LYS A 252 -19.83 -11.72 4.50
C LYS A 252 -20.40 -11.49 5.90
N GLY A 253 -19.97 -12.28 6.90
CA GLY A 253 -20.41 -12.11 8.29
C GLY A 253 -20.03 -10.74 8.88
N GLN A 254 -18.86 -10.19 8.51
CA GLN A 254 -18.44 -8.85 8.90
C GLN A 254 -19.35 -7.76 8.31
N LEU A 255 -19.72 -7.87 7.03
CA LEU A 255 -20.60 -6.92 6.33
C LEU A 255 -22.07 -7.03 6.78
N GLU A 256 -22.53 -8.23 7.13
CA GLU A 256 -23.84 -8.44 7.78
C GLU A 256 -23.90 -7.72 9.11
N ILE A 257 -22.89 -7.92 9.97
CA ILE A 257 -22.79 -7.26 11.28
C ILE A 257 -22.68 -5.74 11.12
N LEU A 258 -21.94 -5.22 10.13
CA LEU A 258 -21.91 -3.79 9.80
C LEU A 258 -23.32 -3.27 9.48
N ALA A 259 -23.97 -3.87 8.47
CA ALA A 259 -25.28 -3.41 8.00
C ALA A 259 -26.38 -3.50 9.07
N GLU A 260 -26.35 -4.52 9.92
CA GLU A 260 -27.26 -4.68 11.07
C GLU A 260 -27.06 -3.61 12.16
N ASN A 261 -25.90 -2.95 12.22
CA ASN A 261 -25.55 -2.04 13.30
C ASN A 261 -25.45 -0.56 12.89
N LEU A 262 -25.59 -0.22 11.60
CA LEU A 262 -25.48 1.16 11.13
C LEU A 262 -26.32 2.12 11.98
N ASP A 263 -27.62 1.87 12.15
CA ASP A 263 -28.52 2.79 12.85
C ASP A 263 -28.25 2.88 14.37
N ARG A 264 -27.55 1.89 14.94
CA ARG A 264 -27.07 1.97 16.34
C ARG A 264 -25.93 2.96 16.51
N PHE A 265 -25.19 3.26 15.44
CA PHE A 265 -24.04 4.18 15.44
C PHE A 265 -24.37 5.61 14.96
N ASN A 266 -25.65 5.93 14.82
CA ASN A 266 -26.21 7.09 14.12
C ASN A 266 -26.00 8.49 14.78
N ALA A 267 -24.98 8.69 15.64
CA ALA A 267 -24.95 9.86 16.54
C ALA A 267 -23.59 10.51 16.87
N LEU A 268 -22.43 9.98 16.44
CA LEU A 268 -21.12 10.52 16.89
C LEU A 268 -20.13 10.79 15.74
N PRO A 269 -20.14 12.00 15.14
CA PRO A 269 -19.14 12.43 14.16
C PRO A 269 -17.85 12.90 14.85
N ASN A 270 -17.22 12.05 15.67
CA ASN A 270 -15.92 12.31 16.29
C ASN A 270 -15.00 11.07 16.21
N ASN A 271 -14.26 11.03 15.10
CA ASN A 271 -12.80 10.75 15.02
C ASN A 271 -12.29 9.42 14.47
N TYR A 272 -13.08 8.34 14.36
CA TYR A 272 -12.50 6.99 14.14
C TYR A 272 -13.08 6.25 12.92
N VAL A 273 -12.74 6.77 11.73
CA VAL A 273 -13.22 6.30 10.40
C VAL A 273 -12.11 5.62 9.59
N GLU A 274 -10.89 5.57 10.14
CA GLU A 274 -9.65 5.29 9.42
C GLU A 274 -9.66 3.91 8.75
N GLY A 275 -10.31 2.94 9.35
CA GLY A 275 -10.45 1.60 8.76
C GLY A 275 -11.26 1.54 7.45
N MET A 276 -11.83 2.66 6.95
CA MET A 276 -12.42 2.73 5.60
C MET A 276 -11.39 2.53 4.49
N PHE A 277 -10.11 2.91 4.69
CA PHE A 277 -9.06 2.51 3.74
C PHE A 277 -8.88 0.98 3.70
N GLY A 278 -9.25 0.24 4.75
CA GLY A 278 -9.29 -1.22 4.75
C GLY A 278 -10.59 -1.77 4.15
N LEU A 279 -11.74 -1.18 4.48
CA LEU A 279 -13.06 -1.69 4.12
C LEU A 279 -13.41 -1.52 2.64
N VAL A 280 -13.21 -0.34 2.04
CA VAL A 280 -13.62 -0.11 0.63
C VAL A 280 -12.89 -1.07 -0.33
N PRO A 281 -11.55 -1.23 -0.26
CA PRO A 281 -10.84 -2.11 -1.19
C PRO A 281 -11.05 -3.60 -0.88
N ALA A 282 -11.36 -3.95 0.38
CA ALA A 282 -11.79 -5.30 0.73
C ALA A 282 -13.18 -5.63 0.16
N TRP A 283 -14.07 -4.65 0.03
CA TRP A 283 -15.35 -4.84 -0.66
C TRP A 283 -15.16 -4.95 -2.17
N ASP A 284 -14.36 -4.07 -2.76
CA ASP A 284 -14.05 -4.05 -4.20
C ASP A 284 -13.50 -5.42 -4.69
N TRP A 285 -12.50 -5.98 -4.01
CA TRP A 285 -11.98 -7.33 -4.30
C TRP A 285 -12.97 -8.48 -4.07
N MET A 286 -14.11 -8.24 -3.44
CA MET A 286 -15.06 -9.27 -3.01
C MET A 286 -16.42 -9.17 -3.70
N GLU A 287 -16.83 -8.00 -4.20
CA GLU A 287 -18.15 -7.76 -4.78
C GLU A 287 -18.46 -8.74 -5.93
N GLU A 288 -17.54 -8.90 -6.89
CA GLU A 288 -17.73 -9.75 -8.07
C GLU A 288 -17.43 -11.24 -7.83
N THR A 289 -17.10 -11.62 -6.59
CA THR A 289 -16.93 -13.03 -6.20
C THR A 289 -18.28 -13.76 -6.13
N PRO A 290 -18.31 -15.09 -6.32
CA PRO A 290 -19.56 -15.86 -6.41
C PRO A 290 -20.27 -16.09 -5.05
N PHE A 291 -19.79 -15.48 -3.95
CA PHE A 291 -20.30 -15.72 -2.59
C PHE A 291 -21.48 -14.83 -2.18
N PHE A 292 -21.82 -13.86 -3.04
CA PHE A 292 -22.88 -12.88 -2.80
C PHE A 292 -24.00 -13.03 -3.83
N THR A 293 -25.24 -12.90 -3.37
CA THR A 293 -26.41 -12.62 -4.21
C THR A 293 -26.48 -11.13 -4.55
N ASP A 294 -27.22 -10.75 -5.59
CA ASP A 294 -27.36 -9.33 -5.97
C ASP A 294 -28.06 -8.49 -4.89
N ALA A 295 -29.00 -9.10 -4.14
CA ALA A 295 -29.61 -8.45 -2.99
C ALA A 295 -28.59 -8.17 -1.88
N GLU A 296 -27.65 -9.09 -1.64
CA GLU A 296 -26.56 -8.92 -0.68
C GLU A 296 -25.53 -7.90 -1.17
N ARG A 297 -25.14 -7.93 -2.46
CA ARG A 297 -24.30 -6.87 -3.05
C ARG A 297 -24.92 -5.50 -2.88
N LEU A 298 -26.23 -5.37 -3.11
CA LEU A 298 -26.93 -4.09 -2.98
C LEU A 298 -27.00 -3.65 -1.52
N LYS A 299 -27.26 -4.58 -0.58
CA LYS A 299 -27.23 -4.33 0.87
C LYS A 299 -25.85 -3.85 1.32
N PHE A 300 -24.79 -4.58 0.99
CA PHE A 300 -23.43 -4.30 1.48
C PHE A 300 -22.80 -3.09 0.82
N THR A 301 -23.02 -2.87 -0.48
CA THR A 301 -22.57 -1.64 -1.16
C THR A 301 -23.25 -0.40 -0.56
N ASN A 302 -24.57 -0.46 -0.28
CA ASN A 302 -25.25 0.61 0.44
C ASN A 302 -24.69 0.81 1.87
N ALA A 303 -24.29 -0.27 2.56
CA ALA A 303 -23.67 -0.15 3.87
C ALA A 303 -22.30 0.56 3.82
N VAL A 304 -21.46 0.23 2.83
CA VAL A 304 -20.17 0.91 2.59
C VAL A 304 -20.38 2.38 2.18
N LEU A 305 -21.37 2.64 1.32
CA LEU A 305 -21.76 3.99 0.90
C LEU A 305 -22.22 4.85 2.09
N GLU A 306 -23.07 4.29 2.96
CA GLU A 306 -23.60 4.98 4.12
C GLU A 306 -22.50 5.30 5.15
N VAL A 307 -21.51 4.41 5.34
CA VAL A 307 -20.34 4.72 6.19
C VAL A 307 -19.54 5.89 5.60
N ALA A 308 -19.35 5.96 4.28
CA ALA A 308 -18.69 7.12 3.66
C ALA A 308 -19.52 8.41 3.83
N CYS A 309 -20.83 8.37 3.52
CA CYS A 309 -21.72 9.53 3.59
C CYS A 309 -21.87 10.10 5.01
N ARG A 310 -21.87 9.27 6.06
CA ARG A 310 -21.96 9.72 7.45
C ARG A 310 -20.76 10.55 7.91
N ASN A 311 -19.62 10.42 7.25
CA ASN A 311 -18.38 11.08 7.64
C ASN A 311 -18.05 12.33 6.82
N GLU A 312 -18.80 12.61 5.75
CA GLU A 312 -18.64 13.79 4.90
C GLU A 312 -18.59 15.11 5.67
N ALA A 313 -19.48 15.32 6.66
CA ALA A 313 -19.49 16.53 7.47
C ALA A 313 -18.24 16.67 8.37
N ALA A 314 -17.73 15.55 8.91
CA ALA A 314 -16.51 15.53 9.71
C ALA A 314 -15.28 15.76 8.83
N TRP A 315 -15.18 15.08 7.69
CA TRP A 315 -14.08 15.25 6.74
C TRP A 315 -14.03 16.65 6.13
N THR A 316 -15.19 17.23 5.77
CA THR A 316 -15.28 18.64 5.31
C THR A 316 -14.82 19.64 6.39
N LYS A 317 -15.02 19.33 7.67
CA LYS A 317 -14.49 20.15 8.78
C LYS A 317 -12.97 20.03 8.89
N TYR A 318 -12.40 18.83 8.80
CA TYR A 318 -10.95 18.60 8.89
C TYR A 318 -10.20 19.21 7.69
N LEU A 319 -10.73 19.00 6.47
CA LEU A 319 -10.14 19.50 5.22
C LEU A 319 -10.32 21.00 4.98
N ARG A 320 -10.75 21.78 5.99
CA ARG A 320 -10.59 23.25 6.00
C ARG A 320 -9.13 23.68 6.07
N ASN A 321 -8.24 22.81 6.59
CA ASN A 321 -6.79 22.97 6.50
C ASN A 321 -6.19 21.67 5.94
N PRO A 322 -6.23 21.46 4.62
CA PRO A 322 -5.81 20.20 4.00
C PRO A 322 -4.31 19.91 4.18
N ARG A 323 -3.49 20.95 4.40
CA ARG A 323 -2.06 20.81 4.73
C ARG A 323 -1.85 20.21 6.11
N ALA A 324 -2.51 20.73 7.15
CA ALA A 324 -2.40 20.19 8.50
C ALA A 324 -2.99 18.78 8.60
N GLU A 325 -4.05 18.50 7.83
CA GLU A 325 -4.63 17.16 7.73
C GLU A 325 -3.67 16.16 7.06
N ALA A 326 -3.04 16.56 5.93
CA ALA A 326 -2.06 15.73 5.22
C ALA A 326 -0.81 15.37 6.04
N LEU A 327 -0.46 16.20 7.04
CA LEU A 327 0.74 16.06 7.88
C LEU A 327 0.42 15.69 9.34
N SER A 328 -0.83 15.34 9.66
CA SER A 328 -1.18 14.66 10.90
C SER A 328 -0.97 13.15 10.75
N SER A 329 -0.45 12.50 11.81
CA SER A 329 -0.36 11.03 11.96
C SER A 329 -1.60 10.29 11.44
N HIS A 330 -2.75 10.66 11.99
CA HIS A 330 -4.08 10.11 11.69
C HIS A 330 -4.75 10.73 10.45
N GLY A 331 -4.44 11.99 10.13
CA GLY A 331 -5.10 12.69 9.02
C GLY A 331 -4.87 12.04 7.66
N GLY A 332 -3.68 11.49 7.42
CA GLY A 332 -3.39 10.71 6.21
C GLY A 332 -4.35 9.53 5.99
N ASP A 333 -4.79 8.83 7.04
CA ASP A 333 -5.75 7.73 6.93
C ASP A 333 -7.16 8.22 6.63
N ARG A 334 -7.55 9.38 7.18
CA ARG A 334 -8.85 10.01 6.94
C ARG A 334 -8.96 10.50 5.49
N VAL A 335 -7.91 11.12 4.95
CA VAL A 335 -7.81 11.53 3.54
C VAL A 335 -7.95 10.33 2.61
N GLN A 336 -7.12 9.29 2.80
CA GLN A 336 -7.16 8.08 1.96
C GLN A 336 -8.48 7.32 2.07
N SER A 337 -9.09 7.27 3.26
CA SER A 337 -10.41 6.66 3.48
C SER A 337 -11.50 7.30 2.63
N TRP A 338 -11.58 8.64 2.63
CA TRP A 338 -12.58 9.34 1.81
C TRP A 338 -12.24 9.23 0.32
N ARG A 339 -10.94 9.37 -0.02
CA ARG A 339 -10.44 9.28 -1.39
C ARG A 339 -10.75 7.93 -2.03
N HIS A 340 -10.53 6.81 -1.33
CA HIS A 340 -10.86 5.46 -1.82
C HIS A 340 -12.36 5.28 -2.06
N ALA A 341 -13.22 5.77 -1.15
CA ALA A 341 -14.67 5.78 -1.38
C ALA A 341 -15.03 6.62 -2.62
N GLY A 342 -14.39 7.79 -2.78
CA GLY A 342 -14.51 8.64 -3.97
C GLY A 342 -14.17 7.89 -5.26
N TYR A 343 -13.04 7.19 -5.32
CA TYR A 343 -12.66 6.38 -6.49
C TYR A 343 -13.72 5.32 -6.81
N TYR A 344 -14.04 4.44 -5.85
CA TYR A 344 -15.00 3.34 -6.05
C TYR A 344 -16.37 3.85 -6.53
N PHE A 345 -16.96 4.83 -5.84
CA PHE A 345 -18.31 5.31 -6.19
C PHE A 345 -18.33 6.20 -7.45
N SER A 346 -17.26 6.94 -7.75
CA SER A 346 -17.18 7.72 -9.00
C SER A 346 -16.96 6.83 -10.23
N GLN A 347 -16.09 5.82 -10.15
CA GLN A 347 -15.75 4.94 -11.26
C GLN A 347 -16.90 3.97 -11.57
N HIS A 348 -17.42 3.28 -10.55
CA HIS A 348 -18.39 2.21 -10.75
C HIS A 348 -19.85 2.66 -10.75
N TYR A 349 -20.18 3.73 -10.02
CA TYR A 349 -21.56 4.21 -9.85
C TYR A 349 -21.83 5.61 -10.42
N ARG A 350 -20.78 6.37 -10.77
CA ARG A 350 -20.87 7.76 -11.26
C ARG A 350 -21.59 8.71 -10.29
N ILE A 351 -21.35 8.52 -9.00
CA ILE A 351 -21.89 9.34 -7.92
C ILE A 351 -20.77 9.90 -7.04
N ASN A 352 -21.07 10.98 -6.31
CA ASN A 352 -20.21 11.56 -5.27
C ASN A 352 -18.78 11.92 -5.74
N HIS A 353 -18.64 12.33 -7.00
CA HIS A 353 -17.36 12.74 -7.60
C HIS A 353 -16.64 13.83 -6.79
N HIS A 354 -17.38 14.72 -6.12
CA HIS A 354 -16.86 15.81 -5.29
C HIS A 354 -15.99 15.33 -4.12
N TRP A 355 -16.11 14.07 -3.70
CA TRP A 355 -15.22 13.45 -2.71
C TRP A 355 -13.76 13.39 -3.19
N LEU A 356 -13.54 13.30 -4.49
CA LEU A 356 -12.20 13.43 -5.09
C LEU A 356 -11.75 14.90 -5.08
N ASP A 357 -12.62 15.86 -5.39
CA ASP A 357 -12.24 17.28 -5.42
C ASP A 357 -11.83 17.79 -4.03
N VAL A 358 -12.62 17.49 -3.00
CA VAL A 358 -12.37 17.95 -1.61
C VAL A 358 -11.10 17.34 -1.02
N THR A 359 -10.68 16.15 -1.48
CA THR A 359 -9.46 15.47 -0.99
C THR A 359 -8.20 15.80 -1.80
N ALA A 360 -8.32 16.44 -2.97
CA ALA A 360 -7.22 16.58 -3.93
C ALA A 360 -6.01 17.34 -3.38
N GLU A 361 -6.24 18.45 -2.67
CA GLU A 361 -5.15 19.27 -2.11
C GLU A 361 -4.37 18.52 -1.02
N ALA A 362 -5.08 17.80 -0.14
CA ALA A 362 -4.43 16.99 0.90
C ALA A 362 -3.60 15.86 0.29
N VAL A 363 -4.14 15.13 -0.71
CA VAL A 363 -3.39 14.10 -1.45
C VAL A 363 -2.15 14.69 -2.13
N HIS A 364 -2.23 15.92 -2.68
CA HIS A 364 -1.06 16.59 -3.26
C HIS A 364 0.03 16.89 -2.21
N PHE A 365 -0.33 17.40 -1.03
CA PHE A 365 0.63 17.61 0.07
C PHE A 365 1.24 16.29 0.57
N MET A 366 0.43 15.22 0.64
CA MET A 366 0.92 13.89 1.00
C MET A 366 1.92 13.36 -0.04
N ASN A 367 1.59 13.42 -1.34
CA ASN A 367 2.46 12.98 -2.44
C ASN A 367 3.80 13.76 -2.50
N THR A 368 3.81 15.02 -2.07
CA THR A 368 4.98 15.91 -2.15
C THR A 368 5.80 16.00 -0.85
N THR A 369 5.48 15.20 0.19
CA THR A 369 6.18 15.23 1.49
C THR A 369 6.58 13.80 1.91
N PRO A 370 7.80 13.55 2.42
CA PRO A 370 8.28 12.19 2.68
C PRO A 370 7.58 11.49 3.86
N ARG A 371 7.25 12.25 4.92
CA ARG A 371 6.48 11.79 6.10
C ARG A 371 5.64 12.90 6.73
N SER A 372 4.65 12.52 7.53
CA SER A 372 3.77 13.41 8.29
C SER A 372 4.36 13.87 9.63
N CYS A 373 4.99 12.97 10.37
CA CYS A 373 5.45 13.15 11.75
C CYS A 373 6.90 12.70 11.92
N ASP A 374 7.54 13.05 13.05
CA ASP A 374 8.88 12.56 13.36
C ASP A 374 8.89 11.31 14.24
N GLY A 375 7.84 11.07 15.03
CA GLY A 375 7.70 9.87 15.86
C GLY A 375 6.59 8.91 15.42
N TYR A 376 6.47 7.82 16.19
CA TYR A 376 5.64 6.65 15.91
C TYR A 376 6.02 5.92 14.61
N HIS A 377 7.30 5.52 14.55
CA HIS A 377 7.99 4.85 13.43
C HIS A 377 8.06 5.67 12.13
N LEU A 378 8.62 6.88 12.28
CA LEU A 378 9.23 7.75 11.24
C LEU A 378 8.55 7.80 9.87
N GLY A 379 7.32 8.27 9.71
CA GLY A 379 6.38 8.73 10.73
C GLY A 379 4.99 8.22 10.37
N CYS A 380 4.39 7.44 11.28
CA CYS A 380 3.09 6.78 11.14
C CYS A 380 2.87 6.08 9.77
N GLY A 381 3.91 5.47 9.19
CA GLY A 381 3.79 4.72 7.95
C GLY A 381 3.35 5.55 6.72
N HIS A 382 3.63 6.86 6.65
CA HIS A 382 3.27 7.70 5.50
C HIS A 382 3.65 7.07 4.14
N GLY A 383 4.89 6.60 4.00
CA GLY A 383 5.35 5.95 2.77
C GLY A 383 4.65 4.63 2.45
N THR A 384 4.44 3.75 3.45
CA THR A 384 3.77 2.46 3.26
C THR A 384 2.27 2.59 2.96
N ARG A 385 1.65 3.67 3.47
CA ARG A 385 0.29 4.08 3.16
C ARG A 385 0.18 4.67 1.75
N LEU A 386 1.04 5.63 1.39
CA LEU A 386 0.97 6.25 0.07
C LEU A 386 1.33 5.31 -1.08
N THR A 387 2.28 4.37 -0.92
CA THR A 387 2.46 3.33 -1.93
C THR A 387 1.23 2.44 -2.03
N HIS A 388 0.58 2.09 -0.91
CA HIS A 388 -0.65 1.29 -0.90
C HIS A 388 -1.85 2.01 -1.55
N TYR A 389 -2.01 3.32 -1.31
CA TYR A 389 -2.95 4.19 -2.00
C TYR A 389 -2.66 4.26 -3.51
N ALA A 390 -1.43 4.60 -3.89
CA ALA A 390 -0.99 4.74 -5.29
C ALA A 390 -1.22 3.45 -6.09
N ARG A 391 -0.90 2.31 -5.48
CA ARG A 391 -1.18 0.98 -6.04
C ARG A 391 -2.68 0.82 -6.28
N ARG A 392 -3.54 1.03 -5.28
CA ARG A 392 -4.99 0.82 -5.40
C ARG A 392 -5.73 1.74 -6.37
N THR A 393 -5.24 2.97 -6.58
CA THR A 393 -5.96 3.99 -7.37
C THR A 393 -5.31 4.28 -8.72
N GLY A 394 -4.10 3.77 -8.96
CA GLY A 394 -3.25 4.18 -10.07
C GLY A 394 -2.66 5.59 -9.92
N ASP A 395 -2.93 6.30 -8.82
CA ASP A 395 -2.34 7.62 -8.52
C ASP A 395 -0.89 7.47 -8.05
N MET A 396 0.00 7.29 -9.02
CA MET A 396 1.44 7.14 -8.79
C MET A 396 2.12 8.45 -8.36
N GLY A 397 1.39 9.51 -7.96
CA GLY A 397 1.94 10.83 -7.64
C GLY A 397 2.98 10.86 -6.51
N TYR A 398 2.89 9.99 -5.50
CA TYR A 398 3.95 9.84 -4.48
C TYR A 398 5.20 9.13 -5.02
N VAL A 399 5.00 8.25 -6.01
CA VAL A 399 6.02 7.33 -6.53
C VAL A 399 6.82 7.98 -7.67
N ALA A 400 6.15 8.67 -8.60
CA ALA A 400 6.62 8.86 -9.98
C ALA A 400 6.89 10.31 -10.44
N ASN A 401 7.16 11.25 -9.53
CA ASN A 401 7.41 12.64 -9.92
C ASN A 401 8.68 12.83 -10.77
N TYR A 402 8.54 13.39 -12.00
CA TYR A 402 9.23 14.59 -12.58
C TYR A 402 9.13 14.71 -14.12
N PHE A 403 9.32 15.88 -14.77
CA PHE A 403 9.78 17.24 -14.38
C PHE A 403 8.77 18.34 -14.86
N ARG A 404 8.93 19.61 -14.45
CA ARG A 404 8.27 20.81 -15.01
C ARG A 404 9.30 21.82 -15.56
N ARG A 405 9.23 22.23 -16.84
CA ARG A 405 10.09 23.31 -17.38
C ARG A 405 9.55 24.72 -17.03
N ILE A 406 10.43 25.66 -16.72
CA ILE A 406 10.14 27.11 -16.61
C ILE A 406 11.30 27.85 -17.33
N GLY A 407 10.98 28.52 -18.44
CA GLY A 407 12.00 28.99 -19.39
C GLY A 407 12.73 27.83 -20.06
N ASP A 408 14.04 27.96 -20.28
CA ASP A 408 14.88 26.84 -20.75
C ASP A 408 15.21 25.81 -19.65
N VAL A 409 14.85 26.08 -18.39
CA VAL A 409 15.26 25.30 -17.21
C VAL A 409 14.21 24.26 -16.82
N THR A 410 14.61 23.01 -16.60
CA THR A 410 13.72 21.91 -16.22
C THR A 410 13.78 21.63 -14.70
N TYR A 411 12.66 21.79 -14.00
CA TYR A 411 12.55 21.67 -12.53
C TYR A 411 12.01 20.30 -12.09
N ALA A 412 12.70 19.68 -11.15
CA ALA A 412 12.35 18.42 -10.51
C ALA A 412 12.59 18.48 -8.98
N VAL A 413 11.56 18.83 -8.18
CA VAL A 413 11.51 18.72 -6.69
C VAL A 413 10.08 18.30 -6.28
N SER A 414 9.75 17.32 -5.41
CA SER A 414 10.57 16.48 -4.49
C SER A 414 10.41 14.94 -4.72
N PRO A 415 11.46 14.10 -4.50
CA PRO A 415 11.41 12.65 -4.61
C PRO A 415 11.03 12.03 -3.24
N SER A 416 9.86 12.38 -2.73
CA SER A 416 9.37 12.06 -1.38
C SER A 416 9.60 10.61 -0.97
N LEU A 417 9.34 9.66 -1.88
CA LEU A 417 9.53 8.23 -1.66
C LEU A 417 11.02 7.86 -1.46
N ARG A 418 11.95 8.40 -2.27
CA ARG A 418 13.39 8.17 -2.10
C ARG A 418 13.89 8.71 -0.77
N GLN A 419 13.53 9.95 -0.41
CA GLN A 419 13.96 10.53 0.87
C GLN A 419 13.40 9.73 2.06
N GLN A 420 12.18 9.24 1.96
CA GLN A 420 11.58 8.37 2.98
C GLN A 420 12.24 6.98 3.04
N ALA A 421 12.63 6.39 1.91
CA ALA A 421 13.38 5.13 1.88
C ALA A 421 14.81 5.29 2.42
N ASP A 422 15.46 6.42 2.12
CA ASP A 422 16.79 6.75 2.63
C ASP A 422 16.76 7.01 4.14
N LEU A 423 15.73 7.69 4.66
CA LEU A 423 15.45 7.82 6.10
C LEU A 423 15.33 6.47 6.79
N VAL A 424 14.54 5.53 6.25
CA VAL A 424 14.36 4.19 6.85
C VAL A 424 15.68 3.43 6.95
N MET A 425 16.54 3.52 5.94
CA MET A 425 17.86 2.88 5.98
C MET A 425 18.87 3.59 6.91
N MET A 426 18.85 4.92 6.94
CA MET A 426 19.69 5.69 7.86
C MET A 426 19.28 5.42 9.31
N CYS A 427 17.99 5.45 9.62
CA CYS A 427 17.43 5.14 10.94
C CYS A 427 17.27 3.63 11.20
N THR A 428 18.12 2.79 10.62
CA THR A 428 18.19 1.36 10.96
C THR A 428 19.65 0.97 11.19
N ASP A 429 19.91 0.37 12.35
CA ASP A 429 21.26 0.06 12.80
C ASP A 429 21.87 -1.18 12.11
N ASN A 430 23.12 -1.49 12.45
CA ASN A 430 23.84 -2.62 11.86
C ASN A 430 23.29 -4.00 12.27
N GLN A 431 22.42 -4.09 13.28
CA GLN A 431 21.73 -5.33 13.69
C GLN A 431 20.35 -5.49 13.04
N GLY A 432 19.92 -4.46 12.28
CA GLY A 432 18.62 -4.41 11.62
C GLY A 432 17.47 -3.92 12.51
N TYR A 433 17.78 -3.20 13.59
CA TYR A 433 16.78 -2.56 14.43
C TYR A 433 16.51 -1.13 13.94
N VAL A 434 15.24 -0.80 13.74
CA VAL A 434 14.78 0.56 13.47
C VAL A 434 15.02 1.40 14.72
N VAL A 435 15.69 2.53 14.53
CA VAL A 435 15.98 3.50 15.58
C VAL A 435 14.74 4.30 15.93
N THR A 436 14.68 4.69 17.19
CA THR A 436 13.46 4.99 17.92
C THR A 436 13.45 6.46 18.31
N VAL A 437 12.99 7.30 17.39
CA VAL A 437 12.84 8.75 17.58
C VAL A 437 11.37 9.11 17.80
N GLY A 438 11.14 10.18 18.58
CA GLY A 438 9.79 10.53 19.02
C GLY A 438 9.10 9.39 19.78
N ASP A 439 7.77 9.45 19.82
CA ASP A 439 6.92 8.47 20.51
C ASP A 439 7.25 7.05 20.05
N HIS A 440 7.90 6.26 20.90
CA HIS A 440 8.13 4.85 20.66
C HIS A 440 8.46 4.05 21.94
N ASP A 441 8.05 2.78 22.00
CA ASP A 441 8.13 1.94 23.21
C ASP A 441 9.16 0.78 23.16
N ARG A 442 9.74 0.46 21.98
CA ARG A 442 10.64 -0.70 21.78
C ARG A 442 11.96 -0.35 21.12
N TRP A 443 13.05 -0.44 21.89
CA TRP A 443 14.42 -0.20 21.40
C TRP A 443 14.95 -1.25 20.40
N ASN A 444 14.24 -2.36 20.19
CA ASN A 444 14.63 -3.49 19.33
C ASN A 444 13.55 -3.87 18.28
N SER A 445 12.78 -2.89 17.79
CA SER A 445 11.84 -3.09 16.67
C SER A 445 12.61 -3.43 15.38
N ARG A 446 12.29 -4.56 14.74
CA ARG A 446 12.77 -4.86 13.37
C ARG A 446 11.89 -4.18 12.32
N VAL A 447 12.49 -3.85 11.18
CA VAL A 447 11.87 -3.14 10.04
C VAL A 447 10.63 -3.86 9.47
N ASP A 448 10.55 -5.18 9.55
CA ASP A 448 9.42 -5.97 9.04
C ASP A 448 8.20 -6.00 9.97
N ARG A 449 8.46 -6.05 11.29
CA ARG A 449 7.43 -6.19 12.33
C ARG A 449 6.59 -4.94 12.54
N GLU A 450 6.99 -3.82 11.93
CA GLU A 450 6.39 -2.51 12.11
C GLU A 450 5.98 -1.92 10.75
N TRP A 451 4.70 -1.53 10.62
CA TRP A 451 4.12 -0.77 9.50
C TRP A 451 4.32 -1.29 8.05
N ASN A 452 4.82 -2.51 7.85
CA ASN A 452 5.19 -3.10 6.54
C ASN A 452 6.35 -2.37 5.82
N LEU A 453 7.31 -1.79 6.55
CA LEU A 453 8.41 -1.05 5.91
C LEU A 453 9.22 -1.92 4.93
N ALA A 454 9.44 -3.20 5.21
CA ALA A 454 10.10 -4.13 4.28
C ALA A 454 9.43 -4.20 2.88
N ARG A 455 8.10 -4.12 2.81
CA ARG A 455 7.36 -4.06 1.52
C ARG A 455 7.61 -2.73 0.82
N PHE A 456 7.58 -1.63 1.56
CA PHE A 456 7.85 -0.28 1.04
C PHE A 456 9.28 -0.14 0.49
N MET A 457 10.28 -0.73 1.17
CA MET A 457 11.66 -0.77 0.66
C MET A 457 11.76 -1.54 -0.66
N ALA A 458 11.00 -2.63 -0.83
CA ALA A 458 10.98 -3.37 -2.09
C ALA A 458 10.15 -2.66 -3.20
N GLU A 459 9.10 -1.93 -2.83
CA GLU A 459 8.39 -1.00 -3.73
C GLU A 459 9.35 0.10 -4.24
N ALA A 460 10.17 0.68 -3.36
CA ALA A 460 11.22 1.63 -3.72
C ALA A 460 12.31 1.00 -4.63
N ALA A 461 12.72 -0.24 -4.34
CA ALA A 461 13.67 -1.00 -5.15
C ALA A 461 13.15 -1.24 -6.57
N TRP A 462 11.90 -1.71 -6.71
CA TRP A 462 11.26 -1.92 -8.00
C TRP A 462 11.10 -0.61 -8.76
N PHE A 463 10.70 0.48 -8.10
CA PHE A 463 10.45 1.74 -8.80
C PHE A 463 11.74 2.39 -9.29
N TYR A 464 12.71 2.61 -8.39
CA TYR A 464 13.98 3.25 -8.74
C TYR A 464 14.98 2.34 -9.45
N LYS A 465 14.65 1.04 -9.64
CA LYS A 465 15.57 0.00 -10.11
C LYS A 465 16.86 -0.08 -9.27
N ASP A 466 16.73 0.24 -7.98
CA ASP A 466 17.81 0.33 -7.01
C ASP A 466 17.71 -0.86 -6.05
N SER A 467 18.34 -1.97 -6.43
CA SER A 467 18.32 -3.20 -5.63
C SER A 467 18.88 -3.05 -4.21
N SER A 468 19.57 -1.94 -3.89
CA SER A 468 20.16 -1.74 -2.56
C SER A 468 19.12 -1.62 -1.45
N TYR A 469 17.93 -1.08 -1.76
CA TYR A 469 16.78 -1.09 -0.87
C TYR A 469 16.25 -2.52 -0.61
N LEU A 470 16.29 -3.40 -1.62
CA LEU A 470 15.90 -4.80 -1.46
C LEU A 470 16.94 -5.61 -0.69
N TRP A 471 18.24 -5.34 -0.88
CA TRP A 471 19.30 -5.92 -0.04
C TRP A 471 19.07 -5.57 1.42
N PHE A 472 18.79 -4.30 1.71
CA PHE A 472 18.51 -3.80 3.06
C PHE A 472 17.36 -4.58 3.72
N ALA A 473 16.25 -4.76 2.99
CA ALA A 473 15.10 -5.52 3.43
C ALA A 473 15.36 -7.04 3.60
N GLN A 474 16.29 -7.62 2.85
CA GLN A 474 16.61 -9.07 2.93
C GLN A 474 17.69 -9.43 3.97
N HIS A 475 18.59 -8.50 4.29
CA HIS A 475 19.78 -8.81 5.10
C HIS A 475 19.73 -8.21 6.51
N LEU A 476 18.98 -7.12 6.72
CA LEU A 476 18.84 -6.46 8.02
C LEU A 476 17.41 -6.52 8.55
N ALA A 477 16.40 -6.35 7.70
CA ALA A 477 15.01 -6.33 8.15
C ALA A 477 14.52 -7.72 8.60
N TYR A 478 14.54 -8.73 7.72
CA TYR A 478 13.94 -10.05 8.00
C TYR A 478 14.33 -11.14 6.99
N HIS A 479 14.01 -12.41 7.28
CA HIS A 479 14.27 -13.55 6.40
C HIS A 479 13.08 -13.94 5.49
N GLU A 480 11.84 -13.50 5.76
CA GLU A 480 10.64 -13.89 5.01
C GLU A 480 9.96 -12.66 4.35
N LEU A 481 10.08 -12.51 3.02
CA LEU A 481 9.59 -11.30 2.32
C LEU A 481 8.05 -11.28 2.21
N PRO A 482 7.33 -10.20 2.60
CA PRO A 482 5.86 -10.20 2.64
C PRO A 482 5.18 -10.42 1.28
N PHE A 483 3.88 -10.72 1.26
CA PHE A 483 3.14 -10.76 0.00
C PHE A 483 3.15 -9.41 -0.73
N GLY A 484 3.37 -9.45 -2.04
CA GLY A 484 3.46 -8.23 -2.84
C GLY A 484 4.74 -7.44 -2.58
N ALA A 485 5.85 -8.12 -2.21
CA ALA A 485 7.16 -7.55 -1.89
C ALA A 485 8.08 -7.37 -3.11
N PHE A 486 7.55 -7.35 -4.33
CA PHE A 486 8.30 -7.11 -5.58
C PHE A 486 9.57 -7.97 -5.69
N ALA A 487 9.52 -9.19 -5.13
CA ALA A 487 10.69 -10.04 -5.02
C ALA A 487 11.12 -10.53 -6.39
N THR A 488 12.39 -10.27 -6.74
CA THR A 488 13.03 -10.78 -7.94
C THR A 488 13.78 -12.08 -7.64
N GLY A 489 14.16 -12.82 -8.67
CA GLY A 489 15.10 -13.94 -8.56
C GLY A 489 16.57 -13.52 -8.51
N GLU A 490 16.86 -12.22 -8.48
CA GLU A 490 18.22 -11.67 -8.56
C GLU A 490 18.80 -11.43 -7.15
N THR A 491 20.12 -11.59 -7.00
CA THR A 491 20.81 -11.21 -5.76
C THR A 491 20.94 -9.68 -5.70
N PRO A 492 20.36 -9.00 -4.70
CA PRO A 492 20.42 -7.54 -4.62
C PRO A 492 21.82 -7.06 -4.20
N LYS A 493 22.16 -5.81 -4.55
CA LYS A 493 23.48 -5.21 -4.23
C LYS A 493 23.51 -4.62 -2.82
N ARG A 494 24.63 -4.77 -2.11
CA ARG A 494 24.84 -4.15 -0.79
C ARG A 494 24.77 -2.61 -0.86
N PRO A 495 24.12 -1.92 0.10
CA PRO A 495 23.96 -0.47 0.12
C PRO A 495 25.21 0.23 0.67
N ASP A 496 26.36 0.08 0.01
CA ASP A 496 27.64 0.62 0.49
C ASP A 496 27.66 2.15 0.63
N ARG A 497 26.72 2.86 -0.02
CA ARG A 497 26.50 4.31 0.20
C ARG A 497 26.13 4.69 1.64
N LEU A 498 25.68 3.75 2.46
CA LEU A 498 25.37 3.98 3.88
C LEU A 498 26.60 3.93 4.79
N VAL A 499 27.78 3.60 4.25
CA VAL A 499 29.07 3.62 4.95
C VAL A 499 29.66 5.04 4.92
N GLY A 500 30.38 5.41 5.97
CA GLY A 500 30.94 6.74 6.17
C GLY A 500 29.93 7.71 6.80
N LEU A 501 29.99 8.97 6.39
CA LEU A 501 29.05 10.02 6.78
C LEU A 501 27.85 10.08 5.84
N ASN A 502 26.64 10.01 6.39
CA ASN A 502 25.43 10.33 5.66
C ASN A 502 24.65 11.44 6.39
N VAL A 503 24.27 12.48 5.66
CA VAL A 503 23.42 13.59 6.13
C VAL A 503 22.15 13.58 5.31
N LEU A 504 21.00 13.40 5.96
CA LEU A 504 19.70 13.60 5.35
C LEU A 504 19.29 15.07 5.59
N PRO A 505 19.10 15.91 4.55
CA PRO A 505 18.64 17.29 4.74
C PRO A 505 17.16 17.33 5.12
N VAL A 506 16.72 18.38 5.83
CA VAL A 506 15.28 18.58 6.10
C VAL A 506 14.54 18.82 4.78
N HIS A 507 13.43 18.11 4.59
CA HIS A 507 12.58 18.33 3.43
C HIS A 507 11.87 19.69 3.51
N LYS A 508 11.90 20.48 2.42
CA LYS A 508 11.31 21.83 2.39
C LYS A 508 9.87 21.90 2.88
N ASN A 509 9.01 20.94 2.50
CA ASN A 509 7.61 20.94 2.97
C ASN A 509 7.50 20.69 4.48
N ILE A 510 8.40 19.89 5.07
CA ILE A 510 8.47 19.67 6.53
C ILE A 510 8.90 20.96 7.21
N TYR A 511 9.99 21.58 6.74
CA TYR A 511 10.50 22.84 7.27
C TYR A 511 9.44 23.94 7.26
N GLU A 512 8.81 24.19 6.12
CA GLU A 512 7.72 25.17 6.00
C GLU A 512 6.51 24.84 6.88
N ASN A 513 6.29 23.58 7.23
CA ASN A 513 5.16 23.19 8.07
C ASN A 513 5.45 23.48 9.53
N VAL A 514 6.62 23.06 10.01
CA VAL A 514 7.11 23.38 11.36
C VAL A 514 7.17 24.90 11.58
N GLN A 515 7.57 25.67 10.56
CA GLN A 515 7.57 27.14 10.62
C GLN A 515 6.16 27.77 10.75
N LYS A 516 5.11 27.11 10.23
CA LYS A 516 3.73 27.61 10.30
C LYS A 516 3.00 27.15 11.58
N ASP A 517 3.29 25.94 12.02
CA ASP A 517 2.66 25.32 13.19
C ASP A 517 3.33 25.71 14.52
N GLU A 518 4.49 26.41 14.46
CA GLU A 518 5.28 26.93 15.60
C GLU A 518 4.43 27.46 16.78
N PRO A 519 3.36 28.27 16.58
CA PRO A 519 2.58 28.83 17.69
C PRO A 519 1.66 27.82 18.40
N THR A 520 1.57 26.57 17.93
CA THR A 520 0.48 25.63 18.27
C THR A 520 0.91 24.20 18.62
N THR A 521 2.21 23.87 18.64
CA THR A 521 2.66 22.50 18.98
C THR A 521 2.50 22.19 20.48
N ALA A 522 1.28 21.87 20.90
CA ALA A 522 0.81 21.84 22.29
C ALA A 522 1.26 20.63 23.15
N ARG A 523 2.25 19.84 22.70
CA ARG A 523 2.84 18.76 23.53
C ARG A 523 3.79 19.30 24.60
N THR A 524 4.32 20.50 24.39
CA THR A 524 5.17 21.21 25.33
C THR A 524 4.36 22.34 25.94
N PHE A 525 4.32 22.44 27.28
CA PHE A 525 3.68 23.57 27.96
C PHE A 525 4.48 24.88 27.82
N GLU A 526 5.64 24.81 27.16
CA GLU A 526 6.53 25.91 26.81
C GLU A 526 6.38 26.24 25.32
N LEU A 527 6.33 27.54 25.01
CA LEU A 527 6.48 28.03 23.64
C LEU A 527 7.89 27.72 23.15
N ALA A 528 8.01 27.15 21.96
CA ALA A 528 9.30 27.00 21.33
C ALA A 528 9.92 28.38 21.03
N PRO A 529 11.26 28.51 21.03
CA PRO A 529 11.89 29.71 20.50
C PRO A 529 11.61 29.83 19.00
N PRO A 530 11.52 31.05 18.45
CA PRO A 530 11.40 31.28 17.01
C PRO A 530 12.45 30.50 16.22
N LEU A 531 12.05 29.94 15.09
CA LEU A 531 12.94 29.17 14.22
C LEU A 531 13.97 30.11 13.56
N THR A 532 15.23 29.98 13.97
CA THR A 532 16.36 30.79 13.48
C THR A 532 17.32 30.03 12.55
N VAL A 533 17.23 28.70 12.52
CA VAL A 533 18.06 27.84 11.65
C VAL A 533 17.47 27.80 10.24
N PRO A 534 18.18 28.28 9.19
CA PRO A 534 17.68 28.22 7.81
C PRO A 534 17.52 26.79 7.30
N CYS A 535 16.59 26.56 6.37
CA CYS A 535 16.29 25.22 5.84
C CYS A 535 17.50 24.55 5.17
N GLU A 536 18.35 25.32 4.50
CA GLU A 536 19.57 24.86 3.85
C GLU A 536 20.72 24.55 4.82
N GLN A 537 20.58 24.96 6.09
CA GLN A 537 21.50 24.62 7.18
C GLN A 537 20.88 23.61 8.16
N ALA A 538 19.65 23.16 7.91
CA ALA A 538 18.95 22.19 8.76
C ALA A 538 19.14 20.76 8.22
N PHE A 539 19.50 19.83 9.10
CA PHE A 539 19.48 18.40 8.78
C PHE A 539 18.32 17.69 9.50
N ASP A 540 17.91 16.56 8.95
CA ASP A 540 16.81 15.73 9.43
C ASP A 540 17.35 14.64 10.36
N LYS A 541 18.29 13.85 9.84
CA LYS A 541 19.00 12.78 10.53
C LYS A 541 20.41 12.67 9.98
N LEU A 542 21.37 12.29 10.82
CA LEU A 542 22.78 12.18 10.44
C LEU A 542 23.38 10.90 11.01
N THR A 543 24.02 10.09 10.17
CA THR A 543 24.66 8.82 10.60
C THR A 543 26.16 8.79 10.34
N PHE A 544 26.88 8.19 11.27
CA PHE A 544 28.23 7.67 11.10
C PHE A 544 28.14 6.14 11.04
N ARG A 545 28.71 5.49 10.03
CA ARG A 545 28.68 4.02 9.93
C ARG A 545 29.98 3.46 9.36
N GLU A 546 30.71 2.66 10.13
CA GLU A 546 31.99 2.06 9.72
C GLU A 546 31.79 1.00 8.62
N ALA A 547 30.76 0.17 8.76
CA ALA A 547 30.35 -0.82 7.78
C ALA A 547 28.89 -1.21 8.01
N VAL A 548 28.26 -1.87 7.03
CA VAL A 548 26.98 -2.56 7.21
C VAL A 548 27.26 -3.98 7.73
N ASP A 549 27.57 -4.10 9.02
CA ASP A 549 28.00 -5.32 9.70
C ASP A 549 27.70 -5.19 11.21
N PRO A 550 26.99 -6.15 11.85
CA PRO A 550 26.64 -6.10 13.28
C PRO A 550 27.82 -5.88 14.24
N THR A 551 29.03 -6.29 13.86
CA THR A 551 30.25 -6.16 14.67
C THR A 551 30.86 -4.75 14.64
N LYS A 552 30.32 -3.84 13.80
CA LYS A 552 30.94 -2.56 13.43
C LYS A 552 30.14 -1.34 13.88
N GLN A 553 30.82 -0.21 13.96
CA GLN A 553 30.26 1.03 14.53
C GLN A 553 29.13 1.63 13.69
N TYR A 554 28.07 2.02 14.37
CA TYR A 554 26.95 2.82 13.88
C TYR A 554 26.52 3.84 14.93
N LEU A 555 26.37 5.11 14.54
CA LEU A 555 25.85 6.19 15.37
C LEU A 555 24.82 7.01 14.58
N LEU A 556 23.70 7.37 15.21
CA LEU A 556 22.67 8.28 14.69
C LEU A 556 22.53 9.52 15.57
N LEU A 557 22.58 10.70 14.94
CA LEU A 557 22.18 11.98 15.53
C LEU A 557 20.82 12.44 14.99
N ASP A 558 19.99 13.03 15.85
CA ASP A 558 18.76 13.68 15.42
C ASP A 558 18.97 15.15 15.02
N GLY A 559 18.35 15.56 13.92
CA GLY A 559 18.32 16.94 13.44
C GLY A 559 17.00 17.67 13.70
N VAL A 560 15.99 17.01 14.24
CA VAL A 560 14.62 17.53 14.41
C VAL A 560 14.28 17.69 15.90
N SER A 561 13.36 18.59 16.22
CA SER A 561 12.69 18.65 17.53
C SER A 561 11.23 19.06 17.36
N GLY A 562 10.31 18.25 17.89
CA GLY A 562 8.88 18.43 17.78
C GLY A 562 8.30 17.74 16.55
N MET A 563 7.45 18.44 15.78
CA MET A 563 6.44 17.82 14.90
C MET A 563 5.39 17.01 15.68
N ASP A 564 4.38 16.47 14.99
CA ASP A 564 3.50 15.47 15.60
C ASP A 564 4.32 14.21 15.95
N HIS A 565 3.96 13.55 17.04
CA HIS A 565 4.66 12.43 17.68
C HIS A 565 6.18 12.57 17.94
N GLY A 566 6.86 13.67 17.60
CA GLY A 566 8.28 13.85 17.93
C GLY A 566 8.52 14.45 19.32
N HIS A 567 9.78 14.43 19.75
CA HIS A 567 10.22 14.85 21.09
C HIS A 567 11.07 16.13 21.04
N ILE A 568 11.63 16.55 22.17
CA ILE A 568 12.50 17.72 22.26
C ILE A 568 13.97 17.22 22.34
N ASP A 569 14.40 16.52 21.31
CA ASP A 569 15.56 15.62 21.26
C ASP A 569 16.58 15.97 20.16
N GLY A 570 16.52 17.19 19.61
CA GLY A 570 17.42 17.66 18.55
C GLY A 570 18.86 17.73 19.01
N ASN A 571 19.76 17.23 18.15
CA ASN A 571 21.18 17.01 18.42
C ASN A 571 21.48 15.93 19.49
N SER A 572 20.50 15.06 19.81
CA SER A 572 20.73 13.88 20.65
C SER A 572 21.44 12.74 19.90
N ILE A 573 22.10 11.86 20.64
CA ILE A 573 22.57 10.56 20.13
C ILE A 573 21.46 9.51 20.30
N VAL A 574 20.65 9.33 19.26
CA VAL A 574 19.48 8.42 19.31
C VAL A 574 19.89 6.94 19.41
N ARG A 575 21.03 6.61 18.80
CA ARG A 575 21.59 5.25 18.81
C ARG A 575 23.10 5.29 18.69
N PHE A 576 23.76 4.44 19.48
CA PHE A 576 25.11 3.97 19.21
C PHE A 576 25.14 2.46 19.35
N SER A 577 25.63 1.75 18.32
CA SER A 577 25.88 0.31 18.36
C SER A 577 27.25 -0.05 17.77
N ASP A 578 27.88 -1.05 18.39
CA ASP A 578 29.22 -1.57 18.06
C ASP A 578 29.39 -2.95 18.71
N LEU A 579 30.26 -3.81 18.17
CA LEU A 579 30.57 -5.14 18.72
C LEU A 579 29.33 -6.01 18.99
N GLU A 580 28.37 -6.04 18.05
CA GLU A 580 27.08 -6.73 18.15
C GLU A 580 26.19 -6.27 19.32
N ARG A 581 26.43 -5.06 19.85
CA ARG A 581 25.69 -4.51 21.00
C ARG A 581 25.18 -3.10 20.74
N MET A 582 24.02 -2.79 21.32
CA MET A 582 23.52 -1.43 21.46
C MET A 582 24.02 -0.86 22.79
N TRP A 583 24.62 0.33 22.74
CA TRP A 583 25.29 0.97 23.88
C TRP A 583 24.54 2.22 24.33
N LEU A 584 24.09 3.06 23.39
CA LEU A 584 23.22 4.20 23.64
C LEU A 584 21.90 4.00 22.89
N VAL A 585 20.80 4.34 23.56
CA VAL A 585 19.43 4.18 23.08
C VAL A 585 18.65 5.39 23.57
N ASP A 586 17.88 6.00 22.68
CA ASP A 586 16.79 6.89 23.04
C ASP A 586 15.45 6.17 22.88
N VAL A 587 14.54 6.27 23.85
CA VAL A 587 13.23 5.59 23.81
C VAL A 587 12.24 6.13 24.84
N GLY A 588 11.02 6.41 24.40
CA GLY A 588 9.89 6.71 25.28
C GLY A 588 8.61 6.99 24.51
N TRP A 589 7.46 6.68 25.10
CA TRP A 589 6.18 7.17 24.54
C TRP A 589 5.88 8.59 25.01
N THR A 590 6.03 8.83 26.32
CA THR A 590 5.59 10.06 27.00
C THR A 590 6.77 10.86 27.57
N ARG A 591 8.00 10.43 27.28
CA ARG A 591 9.25 11.05 27.72
C ARG A 591 9.80 11.92 26.59
N CYS A 592 9.30 13.14 26.50
CA CYS A 592 9.56 14.04 25.37
C CYS A 592 10.45 15.25 25.72
N TYR A 593 11.01 15.31 26.94
CA TYR A 593 11.78 16.47 27.41
C TYR A 593 13.29 16.20 27.33
N PRO A 594 14.15 17.22 27.11
CA PRO A 594 15.59 17.05 26.90
C PRO A 594 16.33 16.19 27.94
N ARG A 595 15.84 16.19 29.18
CA ARG A 595 16.38 15.40 30.30
C ARG A 595 16.26 13.88 30.12
N ASP A 596 15.36 13.44 29.25
CA ASP A 596 15.01 12.04 29.02
C ASP A 596 15.82 11.44 27.84
N HIS A 597 16.64 12.27 27.17
CA HIS A 597 17.33 11.98 25.90
C HIS A 597 18.86 12.05 26.03
N ASN A 598 19.58 11.46 25.07
CA ASN A 598 21.06 11.47 25.05
C ASN A 598 21.63 12.78 24.49
N MET A 599 21.39 13.91 25.17
CA MET A 599 21.73 15.26 24.69
C MET A 599 22.27 16.19 25.78
N LEU A 600 22.63 17.42 25.39
CA LEU A 600 23.08 18.46 26.31
C LEU A 600 21.94 19.44 26.63
N LEU A 601 21.65 19.61 27.93
CA LEU A 601 20.78 20.68 28.42
C LEU A 601 21.64 21.89 28.82
N VAL A 602 21.38 23.05 28.22
CA VAL A 602 22.08 24.30 28.56
C VAL A 602 21.24 25.10 29.55
N VAL A 603 21.82 25.37 30.73
CA VAL A 603 21.25 26.24 31.76
C VAL A 603 22.16 27.44 31.95
N LYS A 604 21.60 28.65 31.89
CA LYS A 604 22.32 29.90 32.12
C LYS A 604 21.48 30.82 33.00
N ASP A 605 22.11 31.43 34.01
CA ASP A 605 21.47 32.40 34.91
C ASP A 605 20.20 31.84 35.63
N GLY A 606 20.15 30.51 35.80
CA GLY A 606 19.01 29.78 36.39
C GLY A 606 17.92 29.38 35.39
N GLU A 607 17.98 29.85 34.14
CA GLU A 607 17.01 29.54 33.09
C GLU A 607 17.57 28.50 32.11
N SER A 608 16.67 27.64 31.59
CA SER A 608 16.92 26.85 30.39
C SER A 608 15.94 27.26 29.31
N LYS A 609 16.31 27.06 28.04
CA LYS A 609 15.43 27.27 26.90
C LYS A 609 15.37 25.99 26.10
N GLY A 610 14.19 25.68 25.56
CA GLY A 610 14.05 24.58 24.61
C GLY A 610 14.99 24.75 23.41
N PRO A 611 15.49 23.65 22.81
CA PRO A 611 16.26 23.70 21.58
C PRO A 611 15.45 24.28 20.41
N GLN A 612 16.15 24.61 19.34
CA GLN A 612 15.53 24.96 18.06
C GLN A 612 14.77 23.75 17.49
N LYS A 613 13.71 23.98 16.71
CA LYS A 613 12.94 22.91 16.05
C LYS A 613 13.76 22.09 15.04
N PHE A 614 14.86 22.66 14.56
CA PHE A 614 15.86 21.97 13.73
C PHE A 614 17.26 22.27 14.24
N THR A 615 18.12 21.25 14.25
CA THR A 615 19.55 21.37 14.52
C THR A 615 20.24 21.95 13.29
N ARG A 616 21.20 22.86 13.51
CA ARG A 616 22.01 23.44 12.43
C ARG A 616 23.13 22.46 12.04
N LEU A 617 23.61 22.55 10.81
CA LEU A 617 24.80 21.87 10.34
C LEU A 617 25.79 22.93 9.83
N ASP A 618 26.80 23.24 10.63
CA ASP A 618 27.87 24.17 10.27
C ASP A 618 28.90 23.49 9.33
N ALA A 619 29.16 22.19 9.53
CA ALA A 619 30.08 21.41 8.70
C ALA A 619 29.81 19.90 8.76
N ALA A 620 30.09 19.22 7.65
CA ALA A 620 30.09 17.76 7.52
C ALA A 620 31.24 17.35 6.59
N CYS A 621 32.09 16.41 7.02
CA CYS A 621 33.24 15.97 6.23
C CYS A 621 33.55 14.49 6.49
N ASP A 622 33.74 13.74 5.40
CA ASP A 622 34.21 12.37 5.40
C ASP A 622 35.61 12.32 4.76
N LEU A 623 36.60 11.87 5.52
CA LEU A 623 38.00 11.72 5.09
C LEU A 623 38.37 10.24 4.89
N GLY A 624 37.39 9.34 4.84
CA GLY A 624 37.53 7.88 4.72
C GLY A 624 37.99 7.20 6.02
N ALA A 625 39.11 7.65 6.59
CA ALA A 625 39.64 7.14 7.85
C ALA A 625 39.06 7.83 9.09
N VAL A 626 38.54 9.05 8.93
CA VAL A 626 37.95 9.87 10.00
C VAL A 626 36.76 10.61 9.44
N VAL A 627 35.69 10.71 10.23
CA VAL A 627 34.47 11.44 9.89
C VAL A 627 34.23 12.53 10.94
N LEU A 628 33.89 13.73 10.50
CA LEU A 628 33.75 14.91 11.34
C LEU A 628 32.49 15.71 10.99
N THR A 629 31.80 16.22 12.02
CA THR A 629 30.66 17.13 11.86
C THR A 629 30.75 18.27 12.87
N ARG A 630 29.97 19.32 12.63
CA ARG A 630 29.73 20.42 13.57
C ARG A 630 28.25 20.82 13.47
N THR A 631 27.53 20.65 14.58
CA THR A 631 26.08 20.88 14.71
C THR A 631 25.76 21.87 15.84
#